data_AF-A0A2W4LTF3-F1
#
_entry.id   AF-A0A2W4LTF3-F1
#
_cell.length_a   1.000
_cell.length_b   1.000
_cell.length_c   1.000
_cell.angle_alpha   90.00
_cell.angle_beta   90.00
_cell.angle_gamma   90.00
#
_symmetry.space_group_name_H-M   'P 1'
#
loop_
_entity.id
_entity.type
_entity.pdbx_description
1 polymer ?
#
loop_
_entity_poly.entity_id
_entity_poly.type
_entity_poly.pdbx_seq_one_letter_code
_entity_poly.pdbx_strand_id
1 'polypeptide(L)'
;MITPRPSAGGTGRGGSSAGDVLSQRALNRALLARQLLLERHTLPAEAAIAHLIGLQAQAPNPPYVGLWSRLEGFQPEDLARLITERRAVRIALMRNTVHLVTAEDALTLRPLVQPVFDRDLYRNVTHGPSIRGIDLEALVAAGRALVEERPRTLKELGELLQAQWPDRPGAALADAIRNQLPLVQVPPRGIWGQSGPAACTTLEAWLGRPLDPAPSPETLVLRY
;
A
#
# COMPACT_ATOMS: atom_id res chain seq x y z
N MET A 1 0.76 55.93 40.96
CA MET A 1 0.93 55.31 42.28
C MET A 1 0.83 53.81 42.09
N ILE A 2 1.98 53.14 42.05
CA ILE A 2 2.18 51.69 41.96
C ILE A 2 2.23 51.15 43.39
N THR A 3 1.52 50.06 43.69
CA THR A 3 1.84 48.99 44.68
C THR A 3 0.71 47.95 44.71
N PRO A 4 0.97 46.69 45.15
CA PRO A 4 0.76 45.52 44.32
C PRO A 4 -0.20 44.48 44.94
N ARG A 5 -0.46 43.37 44.23
CA ARG A 5 -0.98 42.13 44.83
C ARG A 5 -0.05 40.95 44.55
N PRO A 6 0.00 39.97 45.47
CA PRO A 6 1.20 39.22 45.80
C PRO A 6 1.40 37.99 44.91
N SER A 7 2.66 37.59 44.80
CA SER A 7 3.05 36.25 44.35
C SER A 7 2.68 35.22 45.41
N ALA A 8 2.08 34.11 44.97
CA ALA A 8 2.07 32.87 45.72
C ALA A 8 2.55 31.78 44.78
N GLY A 9 3.78 31.32 45.03
CA GLY A 9 4.27 30.07 44.48
C GLY A 9 3.41 28.92 44.99
N GLY A 10 3.16 27.97 44.10
CA GLY A 10 2.50 26.71 44.41
C GLY A 10 3.16 25.61 43.60
N THR A 11 4.19 25.00 44.19
CA THR A 11 4.77 23.73 43.77
C THR A 11 3.73 22.62 43.89
N GLY A 12 3.00 22.39 42.80
CA GLY A 12 2.10 21.25 42.69
C GLY A 12 2.82 20.03 42.11
N ARG A 13 3.46 19.24 42.97
CA ARG A 13 3.60 17.79 42.70
C ARG A 13 2.19 17.19 42.74
N GLY A 14 1.63 16.87 41.58
CA GLY A 14 0.52 15.93 41.42
C GLY A 14 0.98 14.93 40.37
N GLY A 15 1.17 13.66 40.69
CA GLY A 15 0.07 12.77 41.06
C GLY A 15 -0.38 12.10 39.77
N SER A 16 0.38 11.08 39.34
CA SER A 16 0.00 10.23 38.22
C SER A 16 -1.27 9.46 38.60
N SER A 17 -2.39 9.75 37.93
CA SER A 17 -3.57 8.90 37.92
C SER A 17 -4.50 9.23 36.73
N ALA A 18 -4.94 8.18 36.03
CA ALA A 18 -6.03 8.15 35.03
C ALA A 18 -5.91 9.11 33.83
N GLY A 19 -5.23 8.63 32.78
CA GLY A 19 -5.45 9.02 31.38
C GLY A 19 -5.55 10.51 31.06
N ASP A 20 -4.41 11.21 31.07
CA ASP A 20 -4.35 12.60 30.61
C ASP A 20 -4.96 12.74 29.21
N VAL A 21 -5.99 13.57 29.09
CA VAL A 21 -6.61 13.88 27.79
C VAL A 21 -5.61 14.61 26.93
N LEU A 22 -5.18 13.98 25.83
CA LEU A 22 -4.22 14.56 24.89
C LEU A 22 -4.84 15.74 24.13
N SER A 23 -4.16 16.89 24.15
CA SER A 23 -4.53 18.02 23.29
C SER A 23 -4.38 17.70 21.81
N GLN A 24 -5.09 18.42 20.94
CA GLN A 24 -4.95 18.26 19.49
C GLN A 24 -3.51 18.47 19.00
N ARG A 25 -2.77 19.39 19.62
CA ARG A 25 -1.35 19.61 19.32
C ARG A 25 -0.51 18.41 19.71
N ALA A 26 -0.77 17.80 20.86
CA ALA A 26 -0.08 16.59 21.30
C ALA A 26 -0.36 15.42 20.34
N LEU A 27 -1.63 15.23 19.94
CA LEU A 27 -2.03 14.22 18.94
C LEU A 27 -1.35 14.45 17.58
N ASN A 28 -1.27 15.70 17.12
CA ASN A 28 -0.58 16.04 15.88
C ASN A 28 0.92 15.75 15.95
N ARG A 29 1.59 16.13 17.04
CA ARG A 29 3.03 15.84 17.21
C ARG A 29 3.28 14.34 17.32
N ALA A 30 2.44 13.60 18.05
CA ALA A 30 2.53 12.15 18.13
C ALA A 30 2.32 11.47 16.75
N LEU A 31 1.39 11.97 15.94
CA LEU A 31 1.21 11.50 14.56
C LEU A 31 2.45 11.79 13.71
N LEU A 32 3.00 13.01 13.73
CA LEU A 32 4.18 13.37 12.95
C LEU A 32 5.43 12.60 13.39
N ALA A 33 5.58 12.34 14.70
CA ALA A 33 6.65 11.50 15.23
C ALA A 33 6.53 10.07 14.69
N ARG A 34 5.34 9.46 14.77
CA ARG A 34 5.08 8.13 14.21
C ARG A 34 5.24 8.10 12.68
N GLN A 35 5.02 9.20 12.00
CA GLN A 35 5.21 9.33 10.55
C GLN A 35 6.67 9.64 10.15
N LEU A 36 7.60 9.72 11.11
CA LEU A 36 9.02 10.04 10.89
C LEU A 36 9.24 11.43 10.26
N LEU A 37 8.39 12.41 10.64
CA LEU A 37 8.33 13.74 10.03
C LEU A 37 8.74 14.88 10.96
N LEU A 38 9.09 14.60 12.23
CA LEU A 38 9.60 15.64 13.13
C LEU A 38 11.09 15.91 12.92
N GLU A 39 11.83 14.89 12.52
CA GLU A 39 13.24 14.92 12.18
C GLU A 39 13.53 13.80 11.17
N ARG A 40 14.70 13.82 10.56
CA ARG A 40 15.16 12.71 9.72
C ARG A 40 15.81 11.64 10.61
N HIS A 41 15.52 10.38 10.31
CA HIS A 41 15.93 9.24 11.13
C HIS A 41 17.03 8.43 10.43
N THR A 42 18.01 7.95 11.21
CA THR A 42 18.97 6.93 10.76
C THR A 42 18.32 5.55 10.84
N LEU A 43 17.60 5.17 9.78
CA LEU A 43 16.87 3.91 9.68
C LEU A 43 16.97 3.33 8.26
N PRO A 44 17.11 2.00 8.08
CA PRO A 44 17.03 1.40 6.75
C PRO A 44 15.70 1.68 6.06
N ALA A 45 15.73 1.92 4.75
CA ALA A 45 14.53 2.24 3.96
C ALA A 45 13.43 1.18 4.09
N GLU A 46 13.78 -0.11 4.10
CA GLU A 46 12.81 -1.21 4.28
C GLU A 46 12.10 -1.13 5.63
N ALA A 47 12.84 -0.87 6.72
CA ALA A 47 12.27 -0.73 8.05
C ALA A 47 11.36 0.50 8.14
N ALA A 48 11.70 1.60 7.46
CA ALA A 48 10.84 2.77 7.37
C ALA A 48 9.53 2.46 6.62
N ILE A 49 9.61 1.73 5.49
CA ILE A 49 8.44 1.30 4.73
C ILE A 49 7.53 0.42 5.59
N ALA A 50 8.10 -0.55 6.32
CA ALA A 50 7.35 -1.42 7.22
C ALA A 50 6.68 -0.64 8.37
N HIS A 51 7.42 0.29 8.97
CA HIS A 51 6.92 1.15 10.04
C HIS A 51 5.74 2.03 9.60
N LEU A 52 5.77 2.54 8.37
CA LEU A 52 4.71 3.38 7.81
C LEU A 52 3.52 2.59 7.24
N ILE A 53 3.59 1.25 7.24
CA ILE A 53 2.63 0.37 6.54
C ILE A 53 2.53 0.76 5.05
N GLY A 54 3.68 1.04 4.46
CA GLY A 54 3.81 1.46 3.08
C GLY A 54 3.59 2.93 2.79
N LEU A 55 3.87 3.28 1.54
CA LEU A 55 3.81 4.62 1.00
C LEU A 55 2.91 4.62 -0.23
N GLN A 56 2.10 5.66 -0.42
CA GLN A 56 1.28 5.77 -1.61
C GLN A 56 2.16 5.83 -2.87
N ALA A 57 1.84 5.02 -3.86
CA ALA A 57 2.66 4.80 -5.04
C ALA A 57 1.86 4.74 -6.34
N GLN A 58 0.74 5.49 -6.46
CA GLN A 58 0.03 5.59 -7.75
C GLN A 58 0.95 6.15 -8.85
N ALA A 59 1.76 7.15 -8.50
CA ALA A 59 2.89 7.57 -9.32
C ALA A 59 4.18 6.84 -8.91
N PRO A 60 5.17 6.69 -9.82
CA PRO A 60 6.44 6.03 -9.52
C PRO A 60 7.26 6.69 -8.41
N ASN A 61 7.40 8.01 -8.48
CA ASN A 61 8.39 8.79 -7.74
C ASN A 61 8.01 9.22 -6.31
N PRO A 62 6.73 9.41 -5.91
CA PRO A 62 6.39 9.87 -4.57
C PRO A 62 6.98 9.06 -3.40
N PRO A 63 7.09 7.72 -3.45
CA PRO A 63 7.74 6.96 -2.38
C PRO A 63 9.20 7.38 -2.14
N TYR A 64 9.95 7.70 -3.21
CA TYR A 64 11.33 8.18 -3.10
C TYR A 64 11.42 9.50 -2.34
N VAL A 65 10.58 10.47 -2.72
CA VAL A 65 10.51 11.78 -2.04
C VAL A 65 10.07 11.58 -0.58
N GLY A 66 9.10 10.69 -0.35
CA GLY A 66 8.62 10.36 0.98
C GLY A 66 9.69 9.79 1.91
N LEU A 67 10.55 8.88 1.40
CA LEU A 67 11.67 8.33 2.16
C LEU A 67 12.79 9.35 2.34
N TRP A 68 13.13 10.11 1.30
CA TRP A 68 14.16 11.16 1.37
C TRP A 68 13.87 12.19 2.46
N SER A 69 12.60 12.60 2.60
CA SER A 69 12.18 13.55 3.65
C SER A 69 12.21 12.98 5.07
N ARG A 70 12.26 11.65 5.24
CA ARG A 70 12.17 10.96 6.54
C ARG A 70 13.49 10.35 7.01
N LEU A 71 14.38 10.04 6.08
CA LEU A 71 15.56 9.22 6.35
C LEU A 71 16.84 10.00 6.09
N GLU A 72 17.76 9.94 7.05
CA GLU A 72 19.11 10.49 6.90
C GLU A 72 19.93 9.67 5.91
N GLY A 73 20.68 10.33 5.03
CA GLY A 73 21.53 9.67 4.03
C GLY A 73 20.83 8.88 2.91
N PHE A 74 19.48 8.78 2.87
CA PHE A 74 18.75 8.01 1.86
C PHE A 74 19.11 8.39 0.42
N GLN A 75 19.42 7.37 -0.39
CA GLN A 75 19.65 7.50 -1.82
C GLN A 75 18.56 6.77 -2.62
N PRO A 76 18.20 7.22 -3.84
CA PRO A 76 17.25 6.50 -4.69
C PRO A 76 17.62 5.04 -4.93
N GLU A 77 18.91 4.72 -5.01
CA GLU A 77 19.44 3.38 -5.19
C GLU A 77 19.02 2.42 -4.05
N ASP A 78 18.80 2.93 -2.84
CA ASP A 78 18.35 2.12 -1.71
C ASP A 78 16.96 1.54 -1.97
N LEU A 79 16.02 2.36 -2.41
CA LEU A 79 14.68 1.89 -2.76
C LEU A 79 14.68 1.10 -4.08
N ALA A 80 15.43 1.55 -5.08
CA ALA A 80 15.52 0.81 -6.35
C ALA A 80 15.98 -0.63 -6.12
N ARG A 81 17.00 -0.82 -5.27
CA ARG A 81 17.52 -2.13 -4.88
C ARG A 81 16.48 -2.98 -4.16
N LEU A 82 15.74 -2.42 -3.20
CA LEU A 82 14.65 -3.15 -2.53
C LEU A 82 13.59 -3.64 -3.53
N ILE A 83 13.24 -2.82 -4.53
CA ILE A 83 12.27 -3.20 -5.56
C ILE A 83 12.83 -4.30 -6.46
N THR A 84 14.08 -4.18 -6.94
CA THR A 84 14.70 -5.17 -7.84
C THR A 84 15.01 -6.49 -7.15
N GLU A 85 15.38 -6.46 -5.86
CA GLU A 85 15.58 -7.64 -5.01
C GLU A 85 14.26 -8.22 -4.47
N ARG A 86 13.11 -7.66 -4.87
CA ARG A 86 11.76 -8.10 -4.47
C ARG A 86 11.47 -8.01 -2.97
N ARG A 87 12.20 -7.16 -2.26
CA ARG A 87 12.01 -6.85 -0.83
C ARG A 87 10.96 -5.77 -0.58
N ALA A 88 10.74 -4.91 -1.57
CA ALA A 88 9.61 -3.99 -1.62
C ALA A 88 8.82 -4.21 -2.92
N VAL A 89 7.50 -4.10 -2.84
CA VAL A 89 6.61 -4.32 -3.98
C VAL A 89 5.62 -3.18 -4.14
N ARG A 90 5.20 -2.95 -5.38
CA ARG A 90 4.15 -1.99 -5.72
C ARG A 90 2.87 -2.75 -6.03
N ILE A 91 1.87 -2.63 -5.15
CA ILE A 91 0.64 -3.43 -5.21
C ILE A 91 -0.56 -2.59 -4.78
N ALA A 92 -1.74 -2.88 -5.35
CA ALA A 92 -2.98 -2.26 -4.90
C ALA A 92 -3.35 -2.77 -3.50
N LEU A 93 -3.56 -1.84 -2.55
CA LEU A 93 -3.93 -2.13 -1.17
C LEU A 93 -5.06 -1.20 -0.69
N MET A 94 -4.79 -0.38 0.32
CA MET A 94 -5.76 0.49 0.97
C MET A 94 -6.51 1.35 -0.05
N ARG A 95 -7.84 1.37 0.07
CA ARG A 95 -8.75 2.13 -0.80
C ARG A 95 -8.59 1.80 -2.29
N ASN A 96 -8.14 0.59 -2.62
CA ASN A 96 -7.92 0.15 -3.99
C ASN A 96 -6.84 0.99 -4.74
N THR A 97 -5.86 1.55 -4.03
CA THR A 97 -4.77 2.35 -4.62
C THR A 97 -3.42 1.64 -4.50
N VAL A 98 -2.52 1.90 -5.46
CA VAL A 98 -1.18 1.32 -5.46
C VAL A 98 -0.35 1.93 -4.33
N HIS A 99 0.24 1.06 -3.52
CA HIS A 99 1.18 1.39 -2.46
C HIS A 99 2.50 0.65 -2.70
N LEU A 100 3.59 1.25 -2.24
CA LEU A 100 4.87 0.61 -2.05
C LEU A 100 4.91 0.08 -0.60
N VAL A 101 5.03 -1.22 -0.44
CA VAL A 101 5.12 -1.90 0.87
C VAL A 101 6.30 -2.86 0.85
N THR A 102 6.69 -3.37 2.02
CA THR A 102 7.61 -4.50 2.08
C THR A 102 6.97 -5.76 1.50
N ALA A 103 7.78 -6.74 1.11
CA ALA A 103 7.30 -8.04 0.64
C ALA A 103 6.45 -8.74 1.71
N GLU A 104 6.88 -8.67 2.97
CA GLU A 104 6.15 -9.27 4.09
C GLU A 104 4.78 -8.61 4.29
N ASP A 105 4.76 -7.27 4.34
CA ASP A 105 3.50 -6.54 4.48
C ASP A 105 2.56 -6.79 3.30
N ALA A 106 3.08 -6.99 2.09
CA ALA A 106 2.23 -7.30 0.94
C ALA A 106 1.48 -8.63 1.12
N LEU A 107 2.16 -9.66 1.65
CA LEU A 107 1.58 -10.98 1.89
C LEU A 107 0.51 -10.97 2.98
N THR A 108 0.63 -10.10 3.98
CA THR A 108 -0.34 -9.98 5.08
C THR A 108 -1.44 -8.95 4.83
N LEU A 109 -1.12 -7.79 4.24
CA LEU A 109 -2.07 -6.70 4.03
C LEU A 109 -3.06 -7.03 2.92
N ARG A 110 -2.60 -7.66 1.83
CA ARG A 110 -3.45 -7.86 0.65
C ARG A 110 -4.69 -8.73 0.96
N PRO A 111 -4.61 -9.84 1.72
CA PRO A 111 -5.80 -10.57 2.15
C PRO A 111 -6.71 -9.75 3.07
N LEU A 112 -6.15 -8.98 4.03
CA LEU A 112 -6.93 -8.14 4.94
C LEU A 112 -7.80 -7.11 4.21
N VAL A 113 -7.33 -6.59 3.07
CA VAL A 113 -8.09 -5.61 2.29
C VAL A 113 -8.92 -6.22 1.16
N GLN A 114 -8.85 -7.54 0.90
CA GLN A 114 -9.61 -8.21 -0.16
C GLN A 114 -11.13 -7.90 -0.12
N PRO A 115 -11.81 -7.82 1.04
CA PRO A 115 -13.23 -7.46 1.08
C PRO A 115 -13.56 -6.09 0.47
N VAL A 116 -12.59 -5.16 0.42
CA VAL A 116 -12.75 -3.88 -0.27
C VAL A 116 -12.78 -4.06 -1.79
N PHE A 117 -11.92 -4.93 -2.32
CA PHE A 117 -11.84 -5.25 -3.75
C PHE A 117 -13.05 -6.08 -4.21
N ASP A 118 -13.50 -7.04 -3.40
CA ASP A 118 -14.69 -7.84 -3.72
C ASP A 118 -15.94 -6.97 -3.82
N ARG A 119 -16.05 -5.96 -2.94
CA ARG A 119 -17.12 -4.98 -3.01
C ARG A 119 -16.98 -4.07 -4.23
N ASP A 120 -15.77 -3.60 -4.52
CA ASP A 120 -15.49 -2.73 -5.67
C ASP A 120 -15.86 -3.41 -6.99
N LEU A 121 -15.53 -4.70 -7.14
CA LEU A 121 -15.82 -5.51 -8.32
C LEU A 121 -17.26 -5.36 -8.83
N TYR A 122 -18.24 -5.35 -7.92
CA TYR A 122 -19.66 -5.28 -8.27
C TYR A 122 -20.29 -3.89 -8.13
N ARG A 123 -19.71 -3.02 -7.29
CA ARG A 123 -20.23 -1.66 -7.04
C ARG A 123 -19.60 -0.60 -7.94
N ASN A 124 -18.48 -0.91 -8.59
CA ASN A 124 -17.88 -0.03 -9.59
C ASN A 124 -18.90 0.24 -10.70
N VAL A 125 -19.28 1.52 -10.86
CA VAL A 125 -20.32 1.95 -11.79
C VAL A 125 -19.94 1.71 -13.26
N THR A 126 -18.64 1.69 -13.56
CA THR A 126 -18.11 1.55 -14.91
C THR A 126 -17.99 0.08 -15.31
N HIS A 127 -17.43 -0.75 -14.43
CA HIS A 127 -17.08 -2.14 -14.78
C HIS A 127 -18.03 -3.18 -14.20
N GLY A 128 -18.64 -2.92 -13.04
CA GLY A 128 -19.48 -3.87 -12.31
C GLY A 128 -20.64 -4.48 -13.12
N PRO A 129 -21.39 -3.71 -13.93
CA PRO A 129 -22.44 -4.27 -14.78
C PRO A 129 -21.95 -5.35 -15.76
N SER A 130 -20.72 -5.20 -16.27
CA SER A 130 -20.13 -6.14 -17.25
C SER A 130 -19.67 -7.45 -16.62
N ILE A 131 -19.48 -7.48 -15.30
CA ILE A 131 -19.02 -8.67 -14.56
C ILE A 131 -20.19 -9.54 -14.09
N ARG A 132 -21.42 -9.00 -14.03
CA ARG A 132 -22.57 -9.78 -13.58
C ARG A 132 -22.85 -10.96 -14.51
N GLY A 133 -23.02 -12.13 -13.91
CA GLY A 133 -23.31 -13.38 -14.61
C GLY A 133 -22.11 -14.01 -15.33
N ILE A 134 -20.89 -13.51 -15.13
CA ILE A 134 -19.68 -14.22 -15.58
C ILE A 134 -19.33 -15.33 -14.60
N ASP A 135 -18.78 -16.42 -15.11
CA ASP A 135 -18.04 -17.37 -14.28
C ASP A 135 -16.75 -16.70 -13.81
N LEU A 136 -16.77 -16.21 -12.57
CA LEU A 136 -15.64 -15.48 -11.99
C LEU A 136 -14.45 -16.39 -11.75
N GLU A 137 -14.66 -17.66 -11.40
CA GLU A 137 -13.59 -18.61 -11.14
C GLU A 137 -12.82 -18.90 -12.43
N ALA A 138 -13.55 -19.19 -13.52
CA ALA A 138 -12.94 -19.38 -14.84
C ALA A 138 -12.19 -18.12 -15.32
N LEU A 139 -12.76 -16.93 -15.12
CA LEU A 139 -12.11 -15.68 -15.46
C LEU A 139 -10.80 -15.49 -14.67
N VAL A 140 -10.83 -15.69 -13.35
CA VAL A 140 -9.66 -15.53 -12.47
C VAL A 140 -8.58 -16.54 -12.81
N ALA A 141 -8.94 -17.81 -13.10
CA ALA A 141 -8.00 -18.83 -13.53
C ALA A 141 -7.30 -18.46 -14.84
N ALA A 142 -8.05 -18.01 -15.85
CA ALA A 142 -7.49 -17.56 -17.13
C ALA A 142 -6.59 -16.33 -16.94
N GLY A 143 -7.04 -15.34 -16.17
CA GLY A 143 -6.26 -14.13 -15.89
C GLY A 143 -4.96 -14.43 -15.15
N ARG A 144 -5.00 -15.34 -14.17
CA ARG A 144 -3.82 -15.80 -13.44
C ARG A 144 -2.81 -16.45 -14.37
N ALA A 145 -3.24 -17.42 -15.18
CA ALA A 145 -2.38 -18.12 -16.12
C ALA A 145 -1.66 -17.13 -17.06
N LEU A 146 -2.38 -16.12 -17.56
CA LEU A 146 -1.80 -15.07 -18.39
C LEU A 146 -0.75 -14.25 -17.63
N VAL A 147 -1.05 -13.67 -16.46
CA VAL A 147 -0.07 -12.79 -15.80
C VAL A 147 1.12 -13.54 -15.18
N GLU A 148 0.98 -14.83 -14.93
CA GLU A 148 2.07 -15.69 -14.41
C GLU A 148 2.95 -16.28 -15.53
N GLU A 149 2.43 -16.49 -16.75
CA GLU A 149 3.25 -16.86 -17.91
C GLU A 149 4.28 -15.77 -18.24
N ARG A 150 3.83 -14.51 -18.28
CA ARG A 150 4.69 -13.33 -18.35
C ARG A 150 3.99 -12.11 -17.79
N PRO A 151 4.72 -11.14 -17.20
CA PRO A 151 4.11 -9.89 -16.77
C PRO A 151 3.42 -9.17 -17.93
N ARG A 152 2.19 -8.69 -17.68
CA ARG A 152 1.33 -8.03 -18.67
C ARG A 152 0.71 -6.77 -18.09
N THR A 153 0.49 -5.77 -18.91
CA THR A 153 -0.33 -4.61 -18.54
C THR A 153 -1.80 -5.01 -18.47
N LEU A 154 -2.61 -4.25 -17.72
CA LEU A 154 -4.06 -4.47 -17.69
C LEU A 154 -4.71 -4.32 -19.06
N LYS A 155 -4.14 -3.48 -19.93
CA LYS A 155 -4.61 -3.33 -21.31
C LYS A 155 -4.41 -4.63 -22.09
N GLU A 156 -3.19 -5.15 -22.14
CA GLU A 156 -2.88 -6.42 -22.82
C GLU A 156 -3.68 -7.58 -22.23
N LEU A 157 -3.82 -7.62 -20.90
CA LEU A 157 -4.62 -8.63 -20.21
C LEU A 157 -6.09 -8.57 -20.66
N GLY A 158 -6.67 -7.36 -20.73
CA GLY A 158 -8.04 -7.17 -21.17
C GLY A 158 -8.27 -7.61 -22.62
N GLU A 159 -7.33 -7.29 -23.52
CA GLU A 159 -7.38 -7.72 -24.93
C GLU A 159 -7.36 -9.25 -25.06
N LEU A 160 -6.49 -9.93 -24.30
CA LEU A 160 -6.37 -11.39 -24.30
C LEU A 160 -7.59 -12.08 -23.69
N LEU A 161 -8.14 -11.54 -22.60
CA LEU A 161 -9.35 -12.09 -21.97
C LEU A 161 -10.58 -11.86 -22.85
N GLN A 162 -10.67 -10.71 -23.54
CA GLN A 162 -11.80 -10.44 -24.41
C GLN A 162 -11.91 -11.44 -25.57
N ALA A 163 -10.79 -12.03 -26.02
CA ALA A 163 -10.84 -13.12 -27.00
C ALA A 163 -11.60 -14.36 -26.50
N GLN A 164 -11.62 -14.61 -25.19
CA GLN A 164 -12.35 -15.72 -24.55
C GLN A 164 -13.76 -15.30 -24.09
N TRP A 165 -13.95 -14.01 -23.76
CA TRP A 165 -15.24 -13.42 -23.38
C TRP A 165 -15.62 -12.27 -24.32
N PRO A 166 -15.98 -12.56 -25.59
CA PRO A 166 -16.16 -11.53 -26.63
C PRO A 166 -17.27 -10.53 -26.32
N ASP A 167 -18.31 -10.96 -25.59
CA ASP A 167 -19.45 -10.12 -25.22
C ASP A 167 -19.16 -9.16 -24.06
N ARG A 168 -17.95 -9.22 -23.49
CA ARG A 168 -17.56 -8.41 -22.32
C ARG A 168 -16.44 -7.44 -22.70
N PRO A 169 -16.52 -6.17 -22.26
CA PRO A 169 -15.43 -5.22 -22.50
C PRO A 169 -14.13 -5.69 -21.82
N GLY A 170 -13.03 -5.77 -22.57
CA GLY A 170 -11.73 -6.21 -22.05
C GLY A 170 -11.25 -5.41 -20.83
N ALA A 171 -11.53 -4.11 -20.78
CA ALA A 171 -11.22 -3.26 -19.62
C ALA A 171 -11.94 -3.72 -18.34
N ALA A 172 -13.19 -4.17 -18.44
CA ALA A 172 -13.93 -4.69 -17.29
C ALA A 172 -13.35 -6.03 -16.83
N LEU A 173 -12.99 -6.91 -17.77
CA LEU A 173 -12.35 -8.19 -17.46
C LEU A 173 -11.01 -7.98 -16.74
N ALA A 174 -10.17 -7.07 -17.24
CA ALA A 174 -8.90 -6.73 -16.61
C ALA A 174 -9.08 -6.12 -15.21
N ASP A 175 -10.08 -5.25 -15.02
CA ASP A 175 -10.43 -4.70 -13.71
C ASP A 175 -10.88 -5.79 -12.73
N ALA A 176 -11.64 -6.77 -13.20
CA ALA A 176 -12.03 -7.92 -12.39
C ALA A 176 -10.79 -8.72 -11.93
N ILE A 177 -9.85 -8.99 -12.82
CA ILE A 177 -8.59 -9.65 -12.44
C ILE A 177 -7.81 -8.80 -11.45
N ARG A 178 -7.72 -7.48 -11.64
CA ARG A 178 -7.03 -6.58 -10.71
C ARG A 178 -7.65 -6.59 -9.31
N ASN A 179 -8.97 -6.81 -9.22
CA ASN A 179 -9.68 -6.94 -7.94
C ASN A 179 -9.48 -8.29 -7.26
N GLN A 180 -9.50 -9.37 -8.05
CA GLN A 180 -9.44 -10.74 -7.52
C GLN A 180 -8.02 -11.25 -7.30
N LEU A 181 -7.04 -10.81 -8.11
CA LEU A 181 -5.65 -11.22 -7.97
C LEU A 181 -4.80 -10.15 -7.27
N PRO A 182 -3.92 -10.55 -6.34
CA PRO A 182 -2.82 -9.73 -5.81
C PRO A 182 -1.79 -9.33 -6.88
N LEU A 183 -2.11 -8.38 -7.76
CA LEU A 183 -1.21 -7.97 -8.83
C LEU A 183 -0.10 -7.01 -8.34
N VAL A 184 1.15 -7.41 -8.55
CA VAL A 184 2.35 -6.59 -8.30
C VAL A 184 2.83 -5.96 -9.61
N GLN A 185 3.12 -4.66 -9.60
CA GLN A 185 3.81 -4.00 -10.70
C GLN A 185 5.29 -4.35 -10.69
N VAL A 186 5.80 -4.90 -11.80
CA VAL A 186 7.19 -5.34 -11.91
C VAL A 186 8.13 -4.21 -12.40
N PRO A 187 9.44 -4.26 -12.08
CA PRO A 187 10.44 -3.36 -12.67
C PRO A 187 10.44 -3.43 -14.21
N PRO A 188 10.86 -2.35 -14.91
CA PRO A 188 11.49 -1.14 -14.38
C PRO A 188 10.48 -0.09 -13.86
N ARG A 189 9.17 -0.38 -13.87
CA ARG A 189 8.17 0.55 -13.32
C ARG A 189 8.42 0.79 -11.84
N GLY A 190 8.52 2.05 -11.45
CA GLY A 190 8.77 2.40 -10.05
C GLY A 190 10.24 2.49 -9.69
N ILE A 191 11.17 2.30 -10.63
CA ILE A 191 12.60 2.59 -10.45
C ILE A 191 12.87 4.05 -10.81
N TRP A 192 13.54 4.78 -9.93
CA TRP A 192 13.90 6.17 -10.15
C TRP A 192 14.72 6.35 -11.44
N GLY A 193 14.39 7.36 -12.24
CA GLY A 193 15.08 7.65 -13.50
C GLY A 193 14.80 6.66 -14.64
N GLN A 194 13.98 5.62 -14.41
CA GLN A 194 13.60 4.66 -15.44
C GLN A 194 12.11 4.76 -15.77
N SER A 195 11.77 4.43 -17.02
CA SER A 195 10.39 4.32 -17.47
C SER A 195 10.09 2.88 -17.87
N GLY A 196 8.85 2.47 -17.70
CA GLY A 196 8.38 1.14 -18.04
C GLY A 196 6.86 1.07 -17.96
N PRO A 197 6.23 0.12 -18.69
CA PRO A 197 4.82 -0.13 -18.55
C PRO A 197 4.49 -0.59 -17.13
N ALA A 198 3.27 -0.35 -16.67
CA ALA A 198 2.75 -0.95 -15.43
C ALA A 198 2.37 -2.42 -15.66
N ALA A 199 3.33 -3.22 -16.11
CA ALA A 199 3.16 -4.66 -16.28
C ALA A 199 3.07 -5.33 -14.90
N CYS A 200 2.20 -6.32 -14.78
CA CYS A 200 1.93 -6.99 -13.53
C CYS A 200 2.03 -8.51 -13.65
N THR A 201 2.39 -9.14 -12.54
CA THR A 201 2.22 -10.58 -12.28
C THR A 201 1.60 -10.77 -10.88
N THR A 202 1.27 -11.99 -10.46
CA THR A 202 0.74 -12.22 -9.10
C THR A 202 1.84 -12.07 -8.06
N LEU A 203 1.47 -11.61 -6.86
CA LEU A 203 2.39 -11.45 -5.73
C LEU A 203 3.09 -12.77 -5.38
N GLU A 204 2.35 -13.87 -5.44
CA GLU A 204 2.85 -15.22 -5.14
C GLU A 204 3.89 -15.67 -6.18
N ALA A 205 3.61 -15.49 -7.48
CA ALA A 205 4.58 -15.79 -8.52
C ALA A 205 5.81 -14.88 -8.47
N TRP A 206 5.61 -13.60 -8.12
CA TRP A 206 6.71 -12.65 -7.98
C TRP A 206 7.64 -12.98 -6.81
N LEU A 207 7.08 -13.32 -5.65
CA LEU A 207 7.85 -13.57 -4.42
C LEU A 207 8.24 -15.04 -4.22
N GLY A 208 7.61 -15.98 -4.93
CA GLY A 208 7.77 -17.42 -4.68
C GLY A 208 7.25 -17.85 -3.29
N ARG A 209 6.32 -17.07 -2.72
CA ARG A 209 5.78 -17.26 -1.36
C ARG A 209 4.26 -17.14 -1.40
N PRO A 210 3.51 -17.97 -0.66
CA PRO A 210 2.06 -17.85 -0.57
C PRO A 210 1.66 -16.63 0.26
N LEU A 211 0.44 -16.12 0.02
CA LEU A 211 -0.20 -15.15 0.92
C LEU A 211 -0.34 -15.73 2.33
N ASP A 212 -0.42 -14.86 3.33
CA ASP A 212 -0.85 -15.28 4.67
C ASP A 212 -2.32 -15.75 4.60
N PRO A 213 -2.63 -17.01 4.95
CA PRO A 213 -3.99 -17.53 4.89
C PRO A 213 -4.90 -16.95 5.98
N ALA A 214 -4.35 -16.39 7.06
CA ALA A 214 -5.13 -15.88 8.19
C ALA A 214 -4.42 -14.69 8.90
N PRO A 215 -4.17 -13.57 8.19
CA PRO A 215 -3.54 -12.42 8.81
C PRO A 215 -4.45 -11.80 9.87
N SER A 216 -3.87 -11.38 10.99
CA SER A 216 -4.59 -10.76 12.10
C SER A 216 -4.90 -9.27 11.83
N PRO A 217 -6.18 -8.87 11.81
CA PRO A 217 -6.55 -7.45 11.79
C PRO A 217 -6.04 -6.69 13.01
N GLU A 218 -5.96 -7.32 14.18
CA GLU A 218 -5.50 -6.70 15.43
C GLU A 218 -4.05 -6.22 15.30
N THR A 219 -3.17 -7.05 14.71
CA THR A 219 -1.78 -6.66 14.44
C THR A 219 -1.71 -5.45 13.51
N LEU A 220 -2.56 -5.39 12.48
CA LEU A 220 -2.63 -4.23 11.59
C LEU A 220 -3.09 -2.96 12.33
N VAL A 221 -4.14 -3.06 13.14
CA VAL A 221 -4.67 -1.93 13.92
C VAL A 221 -3.62 -1.37 14.88
N LEU A 222 -2.80 -2.20 15.51
CA LEU A 222 -1.74 -1.74 16.41
C LEU A 222 -0.58 -1.06 15.69
N ARG A 223 -0.35 -1.39 14.42
CA ARG A 223 0.70 -0.77 13.60
C ARG A 223 0.26 0.55 12.96
N TYR A 224 -1.05 0.79 12.81
CA TYR A 224 -1.63 1.93 12.06
C TYR A 224 -1.68 3.24 12.86
#